data_AF-A0A918W932-F1
#
_entry.id   AF-A0A918W932-F1
#
_cell.length_a   1.000
_cell.length_b   1.000
_cell.length_c   1.000
_cell.angle_alpha   90.00
_cell.angle_beta   90.00
_cell.angle_gamma   90.00
#
_symmetry.space_group_name_H-M   'P 1'
#
loop_
_entity.id
_entity.type
_entity.pdbx_description
1 polymer ?
#
loop_
_entity_poly.entity_id
_entity_poly.type
_entity_poly.pdbx_seq_one_letter_code
_entity_poly.pdbx_strand_id
1 'polypeptide(L)'
;MSAPGETRTSGRPASEDRARAPDPLEALRELRDAGRAGLSATSEAGKAFRTLLSADVALARSAMGRAVAFIAVAIVFGASAWLLIVTTLVIALVRHADWPWSVALLTCAVVSLAVTAYGAWRALYYFEHTRLRATRRQLARLGVGELAAYMPGAGSPESTRAATDRLADHPPGKDERGIDVTPP
;
A
#
# COMPACT_ATOMS: atom_id res chain seq x y z
N MET A 1 45.05 -70.31 -53.77
CA MET A 1 43.89 -70.42 -54.68
C MET A 1 43.03 -69.17 -54.44
N SER A 2 42.85 -68.35 -55.48
CA SER A 2 41.96 -67.18 -55.63
C SER A 2 42.21 -65.89 -54.81
N ALA A 3 42.39 -64.78 -55.53
CA ALA A 3 42.30 -63.36 -55.12
C ALA A 3 40.85 -62.83 -55.28
N PRO A 4 40.56 -61.51 -55.33
CA PRO A 4 40.86 -60.35 -54.46
C PRO A 4 39.55 -59.70 -53.93
N GLY A 5 39.64 -58.68 -53.08
CA GLY A 5 38.47 -57.92 -52.62
C GLY A 5 38.84 -56.52 -52.12
N GLU A 6 39.11 -55.62 -53.05
CA GLU A 6 39.20 -54.18 -52.83
C GLU A 6 37.79 -53.58 -52.85
N THR A 7 37.42 -52.81 -51.82
CA THR A 7 36.53 -51.64 -52.00
C THR A 7 36.83 -50.60 -50.93
N ARG A 8 37.49 -49.54 -51.40
CA ARG A 8 37.57 -48.22 -50.79
C ARG A 8 36.18 -47.56 -50.83
N THR A 9 35.98 -46.62 -49.91
CA THR A 9 35.03 -45.49 -50.00
C THR A 9 33.55 -45.77 -49.71
N SER A 10 33.06 -45.06 -48.68
CA SER A 10 31.96 -44.09 -48.77
C SER A 10 30.99 -44.28 -47.61
N GLY A 11 30.67 -43.18 -46.93
CA GLY A 11 29.58 -43.18 -45.97
C GLY A 11 29.92 -42.64 -44.59
N ARG A 12 30.66 -41.53 -44.51
CA ARG A 12 30.29 -40.52 -43.51
C ARG A 12 28.81 -40.23 -43.76
N PRO A 13 27.88 -40.38 -42.81
CA PRO A 13 26.57 -39.75 -42.95
C PRO A 13 26.79 -38.24 -42.86
N ALA A 14 27.23 -37.65 -43.97
CA ALA A 14 27.13 -36.24 -44.25
C ALA A 14 25.71 -36.01 -44.74
N SER A 15 24.75 -36.02 -43.82
CA SER A 15 23.43 -35.42 -44.05
C SER A 15 22.54 -35.54 -42.82
N GLU A 16 22.90 -34.86 -41.73
CA GLU A 16 21.88 -34.33 -40.81
C GLU A 16 22.36 -33.03 -40.12
N ASP A 17 23.28 -32.32 -40.78
CA ASP A 17 23.60 -30.92 -40.49
C ASP A 17 22.88 -30.01 -41.51
N ARG A 18 21.63 -30.36 -41.79
CA ARG A 18 20.69 -29.41 -42.39
C ARG A 18 19.98 -28.81 -41.19
N ALA A 19 20.45 -27.64 -40.79
CA ALA A 19 19.75 -26.69 -39.94
C ALA A 19 18.25 -26.73 -40.28
N ARG A 20 17.50 -27.57 -39.57
CA ARG A 20 16.06 -27.56 -39.61
C ARG A 20 15.74 -26.28 -38.88
N ALA A 21 15.32 -25.27 -39.64
CA ALA A 21 14.84 -24.02 -39.08
C ALA A 21 13.99 -24.39 -37.85
N PRO A 22 14.31 -23.83 -36.66
CA PRO A 22 13.72 -24.29 -35.40
C PRO A 22 12.22 -24.42 -35.61
N ASP A 23 11.66 -25.61 -35.36
CA ASP A 23 10.23 -25.83 -35.55
C ASP A 23 9.53 -24.79 -34.66
N PRO A 24 8.80 -23.82 -35.23
CA PRO A 24 8.18 -22.76 -34.47
C PRO A 24 7.20 -23.32 -33.43
N LEU A 25 6.63 -24.50 -33.68
CA LEU A 25 5.80 -25.19 -32.68
C LEU A 25 6.61 -25.67 -31.47
N GLU A 26 7.86 -26.07 -31.67
CA GLU A 26 8.74 -26.51 -30.58
C GLU A 26 9.26 -25.32 -29.77
N ALA A 27 9.67 -24.23 -30.43
CA ALA A 27 10.02 -22.98 -29.76
C ALA A 27 8.83 -22.39 -28.97
N LEU A 28 7.61 -22.51 -29.50
CA LEU A 28 6.38 -22.11 -28.79
C LEU A 28 6.07 -23.02 -27.59
N ARG A 29 6.34 -24.32 -27.69
CA ARG A 29 6.19 -25.26 -26.56
C ARG A 29 7.22 -24.97 -25.47
N GLU A 30 8.48 -24.77 -25.83
CA GLU A 30 9.54 -24.37 -24.90
C GLU A 30 9.22 -23.04 -24.23
N LEU A 31 8.76 -22.04 -24.98
CA LEU A 31 8.36 -20.74 -24.42
C LEU A 31 7.15 -20.87 -23.48
N ARG A 32 6.17 -21.70 -23.83
CA ARG A 32 5.01 -21.99 -22.97
C ARG A 32 5.44 -22.71 -21.70
N ASP A 33 6.33 -23.68 -21.80
CA ASP A 33 6.76 -24.50 -20.67
C ASP A 33 7.69 -23.70 -19.74
N ALA A 34 8.56 -22.86 -20.31
CA ALA A 34 9.34 -21.86 -19.58
C ALA A 34 8.43 -20.79 -18.93
N GLY A 35 7.38 -20.35 -19.63
CA GLY A 35 6.38 -19.43 -19.09
C GLY A 35 5.59 -20.06 -17.93
N ARG A 36 5.22 -21.34 -18.05
CA ARG A 36 4.54 -22.10 -16.99
C ARG A 36 5.45 -22.30 -15.77
N ALA A 37 6.73 -22.55 -15.99
CA ALA A 37 7.74 -22.63 -14.95
C ALA A 37 8.01 -21.27 -14.28
N GLY A 38 8.00 -20.17 -15.04
CA GLY A 38 8.12 -18.81 -14.49
C GLY A 38 6.90 -18.41 -13.67
N LEU A 39 5.69 -18.79 -14.10
CA LEU A 39 4.46 -18.58 -13.35
C LEU A 39 4.44 -19.39 -12.05
N SER A 40 4.89 -20.65 -12.08
CA SER A 40 4.98 -21.46 -10.87
C SER A 40 6.04 -20.91 -9.91
N ALA A 41 7.21 -20.50 -10.40
CA ALA A 41 8.25 -19.86 -9.59
C ALA A 41 7.77 -18.55 -8.94
N THR A 42 7.02 -17.72 -9.68
CA THR A 42 6.41 -16.49 -9.16
C THR A 42 5.37 -16.79 -8.07
N SER A 43 4.57 -17.85 -8.25
CA SER A 43 3.60 -18.30 -7.26
C SER A 43 4.29 -18.75 -5.96
N GLU A 44 5.37 -19.52 -6.06
CA GLU A 44 6.16 -19.95 -4.90
C GLU A 44 6.85 -18.76 -4.19
N ALA A 45 7.39 -17.80 -4.96
CA ALA A 45 7.94 -16.56 -4.40
C ALA A 45 6.86 -15.74 -3.66
N GLY A 46 5.64 -15.65 -4.21
CA GLY A 46 4.50 -14.99 -3.57
C GLY A 46 4.07 -15.67 -2.27
N LYS A 47 4.07 -17.01 -2.22
CA LYS A 47 3.81 -17.77 -0.99
C LYS A 47 4.87 -17.51 0.07
N ALA A 48 6.15 -17.51 -0.31
CA ALA A 48 7.26 -17.21 0.60
C ALA A 48 7.17 -15.77 1.16
N PHE A 49 6.89 -14.79 0.30
CA PHE A 49 6.66 -13.40 0.71
C PHE A 49 5.49 -13.26 1.69
N ARG A 50 4.37 -13.97 1.43
CA ARG A 50 3.23 -13.99 2.36
C ARG A 50 3.62 -14.57 3.72
N THR A 51 4.41 -15.63 3.74
CA THR A 51 4.91 -16.24 4.98
C THR A 51 5.80 -15.26 5.75
N LEU A 52 6.74 -14.59 5.09
CA LEU A 52 7.59 -13.56 5.72
C LEU A 52 6.76 -12.41 6.28
N LEU A 53 5.83 -11.88 5.49
CA LEU A 53 4.93 -10.80 5.93
C LEU A 53 4.08 -11.23 7.13
N SER A 54 3.57 -12.46 7.14
CA SER A 54 2.83 -12.99 8.29
C SER A 54 3.70 -13.13 9.55
N ALA A 55 4.98 -13.48 9.37
CA ALA A 55 5.95 -13.54 10.44
C ALA A 55 6.28 -12.14 10.98
N ASP A 56 6.47 -11.14 10.11
CA ASP A 56 6.68 -9.74 10.51
C ASP A 56 5.49 -9.19 11.29
N VAL A 57 4.26 -9.48 10.86
CA VAL A 57 3.03 -9.10 11.57
C VAL A 57 2.93 -9.81 12.93
N ALA A 58 3.31 -11.09 13.01
CA ALA A 58 3.31 -11.83 14.27
C ALA A 58 4.35 -11.29 15.27
N LEU A 59 5.55 -10.97 14.78
CA LEU A 59 6.59 -10.29 15.55
C LEU A 59 6.12 -8.93 16.05
N ALA A 60 5.56 -8.10 15.17
CA ALA A 60 5.02 -6.80 15.53
C ALA A 60 3.92 -6.91 16.60
N ARG A 61 2.98 -7.85 16.43
CA ARG A 61 1.86 -8.05 17.39
C ARG A 61 2.35 -8.44 18.78
N SER A 62 3.41 -9.24 18.88
CA SER A 62 3.97 -9.68 20.17
C SER A 62 4.53 -8.54 21.03
N ALA A 63 5.14 -7.53 20.39
CA ALA A 63 5.67 -6.35 21.07
C ALA A 63 4.64 -5.22 21.18
N MET A 64 3.71 -5.12 20.21
CA MET A 64 2.71 -4.05 20.12
C MET A 64 1.76 -4.03 21.32
N GLY A 65 1.34 -5.19 21.84
CA GLY A 65 0.46 -5.24 23.01
C GLY A 65 1.09 -4.59 24.25
N ARG A 66 2.37 -4.91 24.52
CA ARG A 66 3.13 -4.29 25.62
C ARG A 66 3.41 -2.82 25.35
N ALA A 67 3.76 -2.45 24.12
CA ALA A 67 4.00 -1.06 23.75
C ALA A 67 2.74 -0.20 23.95
N VAL A 68 1.57 -0.66 23.50
CA VAL A 68 0.29 0.05 23.71
C VAL A 68 -0.04 0.18 25.20
N ALA A 69 0.19 -0.87 26.00
CA ALA A 69 0.01 -0.79 27.45
C ALA A 69 0.92 0.28 28.08
N PHE A 70 2.21 0.30 27.73
CA PHE A 70 3.14 1.33 28.23
C PHE A 70 2.81 2.73 27.69
N ILE A 71 2.34 2.87 26.45
CA ILE A 71 1.85 4.14 25.90
C ILE A 71 0.65 4.64 26.70
N ALA A 72 -0.31 3.77 27.03
CA ALA A 72 -1.46 4.15 27.87
C ALA A 72 -1.01 4.62 29.25
N VAL A 73 -0.09 3.90 29.90
CA VAL A 73 0.51 4.30 31.18
C VAL A 73 1.21 5.66 31.03
N ALA A 74 2.03 5.85 29.99
CA ALA A 74 2.73 7.10 29.74
C ALA A 74 1.77 8.28 29.51
N ILE A 75 0.63 8.07 28.84
CA ILE A 75 -0.40 9.10 28.66
C ILE A 75 -1.04 9.48 29.99
N VAL A 76 -1.44 8.50 30.81
CA VAL A 76 -2.09 8.76 32.12
C VAL A 76 -1.16 9.50 33.07
N PHE A 77 0.07 9.01 33.22
CA PHE A 77 1.06 9.65 34.09
C PHE A 77 1.57 10.98 33.51
N GLY A 78 1.75 11.08 32.19
CA GLY A 78 2.14 12.31 31.52
C GLY A 78 1.08 13.41 31.67
N ALA A 79 -0.20 13.09 31.48
CA ALA A 79 -1.31 14.02 31.71
C ALA A 79 -1.39 14.44 33.18
N SER A 80 -1.25 13.49 34.11
CA SER A 80 -1.24 13.79 35.55
C SER A 80 -0.08 14.72 35.93
N ALA A 81 1.13 14.42 35.44
CA ALA A 81 2.31 15.25 35.69
C ALA A 81 2.16 16.65 35.10
N TRP A 82 1.58 16.77 33.91
CA TRP A 82 1.30 18.07 33.28
C TRP A 82 0.39 18.94 34.17
N LEU A 83 -0.70 18.37 34.71
CA LEU A 83 -1.59 19.09 35.61
C LEU A 83 -0.88 19.57 36.88
N LEU A 84 -0.02 18.73 37.46
CA LEU A 84 0.78 19.11 38.63
C LEU A 84 1.76 20.25 38.29
N ILE A 85 2.46 20.17 37.16
CA ILE A 85 3.38 21.21 36.70
C ILE A 85 2.65 22.54 36.49
N VAL A 86 1.51 22.53 35.79
CA VAL A 86 0.71 23.76 35.57
C VAL A 86 0.21 24.33 36.89
N THR A 87 -0.23 23.48 37.83
CA THR A 87 -0.66 23.92 39.16
C THR A 87 0.49 24.58 39.92
N THR A 88 1.66 23.95 39.96
CA THR A 88 2.86 24.50 40.59
C THR A 88 3.30 25.80 39.92
N LEU A 89 3.22 25.89 38.59
CA LEU A 89 3.52 27.10 37.83
C LEU A 89 2.57 28.25 38.20
N VAL A 90 1.26 28.01 38.23
CA VAL A 90 0.27 29.02 38.65
C VAL A 90 0.57 29.53 40.06
N ILE A 91 0.83 28.61 41.00
CA ILE A 91 1.21 28.98 42.37
C ILE A 91 2.47 29.83 42.37
N ALA A 92 3.50 29.45 41.61
CA ALA A 92 4.75 30.20 41.52
C ALA A 92 4.54 31.61 40.93
N LEU A 93 3.74 31.76 39.87
CA LEU A 93 3.43 33.06 39.27
C LEU A 93 2.70 33.97 40.26
N VAL A 94 1.71 33.44 40.98
CA VAL A 94 0.97 34.21 41.98
C VAL A 94 1.88 34.61 43.16
N ARG A 95 2.79 33.72 43.59
CA ARG A 95 3.65 33.96 44.77
C ARG A 95 4.88 34.81 44.51
N HIS A 96 5.45 34.77 43.30
CA HIS A 96 6.71 35.43 42.99
C HIS A 96 6.57 36.65 42.07
N ALA A 97 5.50 36.71 41.27
CA ALA A 97 5.25 37.84 40.38
C ALA A 97 4.05 38.70 40.82
N ASP A 98 3.43 38.37 41.97
CA ASP A 98 2.21 39.01 42.49
C ASP A 98 1.08 39.10 41.46
N TRP A 99 1.06 38.15 40.49
CA TRP A 99 0.03 38.15 39.45
C TRP A 99 -1.34 37.81 40.03
N PRO A 100 -2.40 38.50 39.58
CA PRO A 100 -3.75 38.10 39.93
C PRO A 100 -4.04 36.71 39.35
N TRP A 101 -4.82 35.92 40.08
CA TRP A 101 -5.19 34.54 39.72
C TRP A 101 -5.72 34.41 38.29
N SER A 102 -6.52 35.38 37.83
CA SER A 102 -7.08 35.41 36.47
C SER A 102 -5.99 35.45 35.40
N VAL A 103 -4.95 36.27 35.57
CA VAL A 103 -3.87 36.41 34.59
C VAL A 103 -2.98 35.16 34.57
N ALA A 104 -2.67 34.58 35.74
CA ALA A 104 -1.90 33.34 35.82
C ALA A 104 -2.63 32.16 35.14
N LEU A 105 -3.94 32.02 35.41
CA LEU A 105 -4.78 30.98 34.81
C LEU A 105 -4.96 31.20 33.30
N LEU A 106 -5.22 32.44 32.87
CA LEU A 106 -5.39 32.78 31.46
C LEU A 106 -4.10 32.53 30.67
N THR A 107 -2.95 32.83 31.25
CA THR A 107 -1.64 32.54 30.65
C THR A 107 -1.44 31.04 30.46
N CYS A 108 -1.71 30.23 31.49
CA CYS A 108 -1.62 28.77 31.39
C CYS A 108 -2.61 28.19 30.37
N ALA A 109 -3.83 28.76 30.29
CA ALA A 109 -4.83 28.36 29.31
C ALA A 109 -4.38 28.66 27.87
N VAL A 110 -3.83 29.86 27.63
CA VAL A 110 -3.28 30.24 26.32
C VAL A 110 -2.13 29.32 25.90
N VAL A 111 -1.20 29.02 26.81
CA VAL A 111 -0.09 28.09 26.56
C VAL A 111 -0.62 26.69 26.22
N SER A 112 -1.59 26.19 26.98
CA SER A 112 -2.19 24.87 26.74
C SER A 112 -2.91 24.80 25.40
N LEU A 113 -3.64 25.86 25.03
CA LEU A 113 -4.27 25.97 23.72
C LEU A 113 -3.25 26.04 22.59
N ALA A 114 -2.15 26.76 22.77
CA ALA A 114 -1.08 26.84 21.77
C ALA A 114 -0.42 25.47 21.53
N VAL A 115 -0.08 24.74 22.60
CA VAL A 115 0.47 23.38 22.51
C VAL A 115 -0.54 22.43 21.85
N THR A 116 -1.82 22.53 22.21
CA THR A 116 -2.89 21.70 21.62
C THR A 116 -3.07 21.99 20.13
N ALA A 117 -3.12 23.27 19.74
CA ALA A 117 -3.25 23.69 18.34
C ALA A 117 -2.02 23.26 17.53
N TYR A 118 -0.81 23.39 18.08
CA TYR A 118 0.41 22.90 17.45
C TYR A 118 0.37 21.37 17.29
N GLY A 119 -0.05 20.63 18.31
CA GLY A 119 -0.21 19.18 18.23
C GLY A 119 -1.20 18.76 17.15
N ALA A 120 -2.37 19.40 17.10
CA ALA A 120 -3.37 19.17 16.06
C ALA A 120 -2.85 19.51 14.66
N TRP A 121 -2.17 20.66 14.52
CA TRP A 121 -1.57 21.06 13.25
C TRP A 121 -0.50 20.07 12.77
N ARG A 122 0.39 19.62 13.68
CA ARG A 122 1.38 18.60 13.36
C ARG A 122 0.73 17.27 12.98
N ALA A 123 -0.31 16.85 13.69
CA ALA A 123 -1.07 15.65 13.34
C ALA A 123 -1.66 15.76 11.93
N LEU A 124 -2.32 16.87 11.60
CA LEU A 124 -2.85 17.13 10.26
C LEU A 124 -1.74 17.16 9.21
N TYR A 125 -0.62 17.81 9.48
CA TYR A 125 0.54 17.85 8.60
C TYR A 125 1.11 16.45 8.34
N TYR A 126 1.24 15.60 9.37
CA TYR A 126 1.62 14.19 9.18
C TYR A 126 0.60 13.40 8.38
N PHE A 127 -0.70 13.67 8.58
CA PHE A 127 -1.78 13.11 7.76
C PHE A 127 -1.72 13.57 6.31
N GLU A 128 -1.21 14.77 6.03
CA GLU A 128 -0.99 15.25 4.66
C GLU A 128 0.11 14.47 3.94
N HIS A 129 1.18 14.11 4.64
CA HIS A 129 2.27 13.29 4.11
C HIS A 129 1.88 11.81 3.98
N THR A 130 0.90 11.38 4.76
CA THR A 130 0.29 10.04 4.69
C THR A 130 -1.06 10.07 4.00
N ARG A 131 -1.41 11.12 3.24
CA ARG A 131 -2.52 11.05 2.28
C ARG A 131 -2.10 10.05 1.23
N LEU A 132 -2.48 8.81 1.50
CA LEU A 132 -2.49 7.67 0.63
C LEU A 132 -3.43 7.96 -0.56
N ARG A 133 -3.18 9.01 -1.35
CA ARG A 133 -3.93 9.27 -2.58
C ARG A 133 -3.78 8.10 -3.52
N ALA A 134 -2.60 7.46 -3.52
CA ALA A 134 -2.34 6.21 -4.21
C ALA A 134 -3.17 5.04 -3.63
N THR A 135 -3.14 4.82 -2.32
CA THR A 135 -3.86 3.69 -1.69
C THR A 135 -5.37 3.90 -1.67
N ARG A 136 -5.87 5.15 -1.60
CA ARG A 136 -7.29 5.50 -1.78
C ARG A 136 -7.74 5.20 -3.20
N ARG A 137 -6.91 5.51 -4.19
CA ARG A 137 -7.16 5.17 -5.61
C ARG A 137 -7.04 3.66 -5.86
N GLN A 138 -6.18 2.95 -5.13
CA GLN A 138 -6.03 1.49 -5.17
C GLN A 138 -7.16 0.75 -4.44
N LEU A 139 -7.62 1.22 -3.27
CA LEU A 139 -8.79 0.70 -2.58
C LEU A 139 -10.07 0.92 -3.40
N ALA A 140 -10.19 2.08 -4.06
CA ALA A 140 -11.29 2.33 -5.00
C ALA A 140 -11.25 1.38 -6.21
N ARG A 141 -10.05 1.07 -6.75
CA ARG A 141 -9.87 0.05 -7.80
C ARG A 141 -10.13 -1.39 -7.33
N LEU A 142 -10.06 -1.64 -6.02
CA LEU A 142 -10.32 -2.93 -5.38
C LEU A 142 -11.76 -3.06 -4.85
N GLY A 143 -12.64 -2.08 -5.09
CA GLY A 143 -14.06 -2.15 -4.75
C GLY A 143 -14.38 -1.90 -3.27
N VAL A 144 -13.47 -1.31 -2.50
CA VAL A 144 -13.71 -0.97 -1.08
C VAL A 144 -13.81 0.55 -0.93
N GLY A 145 -15.05 1.04 -0.77
CA GLY A 145 -15.39 2.45 -0.58
C GLY A 145 -16.55 2.90 -1.47
N GLU A 146 -17.18 4.05 -1.15
CA GLU A 146 -18.38 4.62 -1.83
C GLU A 146 -18.24 4.76 -3.37
N LEU A 147 -17.02 4.70 -3.91
CA LEU A 147 -16.71 4.70 -5.35
C LEU A 147 -16.84 3.33 -6.04
N ALA A 148 -17.05 2.25 -5.29
CA ALA A 148 -17.28 0.91 -5.84
C ALA A 148 -18.60 0.80 -6.60
N ALA A 149 -19.57 1.66 -6.28
CA ALA A 149 -20.88 1.71 -6.94
C ALA A 149 -20.81 2.25 -8.38
N TYR A 150 -19.74 2.95 -8.75
CA TYR A 150 -19.60 3.62 -10.05
C TYR A 150 -18.48 3.07 -10.94
N MET A 151 -17.76 2.03 -10.49
CA MET A 151 -16.71 1.37 -11.27
C MET A 151 -17.19 -0.03 -11.69
N PRO A 152 -17.05 -0.41 -12.98
CA PRO A 152 -17.36 -1.77 -13.41
C PRO A 152 -16.51 -2.79 -12.66
N GLY A 153 -17.15 -3.84 -12.14
CA GLY A 153 -16.48 -4.90 -11.38
C GLY A 153 -15.38 -5.61 -12.18
N ALA A 154 -14.36 -6.11 -11.47
CA ALA A 154 -13.09 -6.65 -12.00
C ALA A 154 -13.18 -7.92 -12.88
N GLY A 155 -14.36 -8.24 -13.41
CA GLY A 155 -14.61 -9.34 -14.35
C GLY A 155 -15.62 -9.00 -15.45
N SER A 156 -16.00 -7.73 -15.61
CA SER A 156 -16.85 -7.28 -16.70
C SER A 156 -16.04 -7.14 -17.99
N PRO A 157 -16.53 -7.60 -19.16
CA PRO A 157 -15.87 -7.40 -20.46
C PRO A 157 -15.95 -5.94 -20.96
N GLU A 158 -16.51 -5.03 -20.16
CA GLU A 158 -16.72 -3.64 -20.55
C GLU A 158 -15.46 -2.80 -20.34
N SER A 159 -14.85 -2.39 -21.46
CA SER A 159 -13.69 -1.49 -21.48
C SER A 159 -14.04 -0.16 -20.82
N THR A 160 -13.12 0.37 -19.99
CA THR A 160 -13.21 1.69 -19.35
C THR A 160 -13.62 2.80 -20.32
N ARG A 161 -13.27 2.66 -21.61
CA ARG A 161 -13.63 3.58 -22.69
C ARG A 161 -15.16 3.64 -22.95
N ALA A 162 -15.84 2.49 -22.95
CA ALA A 162 -17.29 2.43 -23.21
C ALA A 162 -18.13 3.00 -22.07
N ALA A 163 -17.67 2.87 -20.82
CA ALA A 163 -18.30 3.48 -19.67
C ALA A 163 -18.13 5.02 -19.64
N THR A 164 -17.02 5.52 -20.17
CA THR A 164 -16.75 6.97 -20.28
C THR A 164 -17.63 7.61 -21.35
N ASP A 165 -17.86 6.92 -22.48
CA ASP A 165 -18.72 7.42 -23.56
C ASP A 165 -20.22 7.47 -23.16
N ARG A 166 -20.73 6.52 -22.35
CA ARG A 166 -22.12 6.62 -21.82
C ARG A 166 -22.31 7.78 -20.85
N LEU A 167 -21.27 8.16 -20.09
CA LEU A 167 -21.32 9.29 -19.16
C LEU A 167 -21.27 10.64 -19.89
N ALA A 168 -20.71 10.68 -21.11
CA ALA A 168 -20.73 11.87 -21.96
C ALA A 168 -22.11 12.14 -22.58
N ASP A 169 -22.87 11.07 -22.90
CA ASP A 169 -24.21 11.19 -23.47
C ASP A 169 -25.30 11.53 -22.44
N HIS A 170 -25.09 11.23 -21.16
CA HIS A 170 -26.00 11.57 -20.06
C HIS A 170 -25.20 12.23 -18.93
N PRO A 171 -25.16 13.58 -18.85
CA PRO A 171 -24.52 14.25 -17.72
C PRO A 171 -25.18 13.76 -16.42
N PRO A 172 -24.40 13.52 -15.34
CA PRO A 172 -24.96 13.06 -14.09
C PRO A 172 -25.95 14.10 -13.58
N GLY A 173 -27.24 13.75 -13.64
CA GLY A 173 -28.25 14.41 -12.84
C GLY A 173 -27.88 14.23 -11.36
N LYS A 174 -28.16 15.28 -10.57
CA LYS A 174 -27.94 15.33 -9.12
C LYS A 174 -28.23 14.00 -8.43
N ASP A 175 -27.34 13.60 -7.50
CA ASP A 175 -27.61 12.53 -6.53
C ASP A 175 -28.91 12.84 -5.76
N GLU A 176 -29.55 11.85 -5.13
CA GLU A 176 -30.75 12.01 -4.29
C GLU A 176 -30.52 13.01 -3.14
N ARG A 177 -29.26 13.35 -2.86
CA ARG A 177 -28.79 14.34 -1.88
C ARG A 177 -28.53 15.74 -2.46
N GLY A 178 -28.77 15.96 -3.76
CA GLY A 178 -28.68 17.26 -4.43
C GLY A 178 -27.25 17.79 -4.64
N ILE A 179 -26.23 16.94 -4.50
CA ILE A 179 -24.81 17.33 -4.59
C ILE A 179 -24.31 17.20 -6.02
N ASP A 180 -23.73 18.28 -6.56
CA ASP A 180 -23.07 18.26 -7.87
C ASP A 180 -21.80 17.41 -7.83
N VAL A 181 -21.81 16.33 -8.62
CA VAL A 181 -20.64 15.47 -8.79
C VAL A 181 -19.71 16.16 -9.77
N THR A 182 -18.63 16.77 -9.25
CA THR A 182 -17.56 17.29 -10.12
C THR A 182 -16.76 16.11 -10.69
N PRO A 183 -16.68 15.95 -12.02
CA PRO A 183 -15.77 14.97 -12.61
C PRO A 183 -14.30 15.38 -12.38
N PRO A 184 -13.34 14.42 -12.42
CA PRO A 184 -11.94 14.67 -12.08
C PRO A 184 -11.25 15.73 -12.95
#